data_AF-A0A1F8L499-F1
#
_entry.id   AF-A0A1F8L499-F1
#
_cell.length_a   1.000
_cell.length_b   1.000
_cell.length_c   1.000
_cell.angle_alpha   90.00
_cell.angle_beta   90.00
_cell.angle_gamma   90.00
#
_symmetry.space_group_name_H-M   'P 1'
#
loop_
_entity.id
_entity.type
_entity.pdbx_description
1 polymer ?
#
loop_
_entity_poly.entity_id
_entity_poly.type
_entity_poly.pdbx_seq_one_letter_code
_entity_poly.pdbx_strand_id
1 'polypeptide(L)'
;MPNPYRGEIPPDPNAGHPAGAARLRAAAPRIAALALQEALARDASFRDRYDDAKLRLFLRDYEAHLERVARSLASGSDYWVQEWGEWIAAVMRRRRVLTSDLVTLIAAIGPAAKAVLSPAEQEALDGILDRWVARQARNRKLAGDRKRNPILAFFWRGVGIAD
;
A
#
# COMPACT_ATOMS: atom_id res chain seq x y z
N MET A 1 9.40 -34.84 11.20
CA MET A 1 8.64 -33.74 10.56
C MET A 1 8.20 -32.77 11.66
N PRO A 2 8.60 -31.49 11.67
CA PRO A 2 8.18 -30.57 12.72
C PRO A 2 6.83 -29.87 12.43
N ASN A 3 6.05 -29.74 13.51
CA ASN A 3 4.63 -29.44 13.73
C ASN A 3 4.23 -27.93 13.55
N PRO A 4 2.94 -27.55 13.38
CA PRO A 4 2.47 -26.26 12.85
C PRO A 4 2.15 -25.17 13.90
N TYR A 5 2.75 -25.23 15.10
CA TYR A 5 2.60 -24.20 16.14
C TYR A 5 3.93 -23.46 16.35
N ARG A 6 4.43 -22.77 15.32
CA ARG A 6 5.54 -21.83 15.52
C ARG A 6 4.96 -20.60 16.24
N GLY A 7 4.92 -20.69 17.56
CA GLY A 7 4.66 -19.58 18.46
C GLY A 7 5.84 -18.62 18.39
N GLU A 8 5.82 -17.73 17.40
CA GLU A 8 6.61 -16.52 17.47
C GLU A 8 5.98 -15.65 18.57
N ILE A 9 6.47 -15.83 19.80
CA ILE A 9 6.34 -14.85 20.86
C ILE A 9 6.86 -13.53 20.28
N PRO A 10 6.10 -12.42 20.32
CA PRO A 10 6.62 -11.12 19.91
C PRO A 10 7.95 -10.89 20.64
N PRO A 11 9.05 -10.57 19.94
CA PRO A 11 10.36 -10.46 20.57
C PRO A 11 10.41 -9.40 21.68
N ASP A 12 9.42 -8.51 21.75
CA ASP A 12 9.12 -7.68 22.91
C ASP A 12 7.63 -7.26 22.89
N PRO A 13 6.84 -7.45 23.96
CA PRO A 13 5.48 -6.88 24.07
C PRO A 13 5.45 -5.34 24.05
N ASN A 14 6.60 -4.67 24.22
CA ASN A 14 6.81 -3.23 24.02
C ASN A 14 7.44 -2.89 22.65
N ALA A 15 7.58 -3.84 21.72
CA ALA A 15 8.16 -3.58 20.39
C ALA A 15 7.34 -2.57 19.56
N GLY A 16 6.07 -2.34 19.92
CA GLY A 16 5.17 -1.42 19.24
C GLY A 16 5.11 -0.03 19.87
N HIS A 17 4.57 0.91 19.10
CA HIS A 17 4.36 2.30 19.50
C HIS A 17 2.85 2.62 19.60
N PRO A 18 2.15 2.17 20.65
CA PRO A 18 0.70 2.37 20.78
C PRO A 18 0.30 3.86 20.89
N ALA A 19 1.13 4.68 21.53
CA ALA A 19 0.91 6.14 21.59
C ALA A 19 1.08 6.81 20.21
N GLY A 20 2.11 6.43 19.46
CA GLY A 20 2.30 6.87 18.06
C GLY A 20 1.14 6.44 17.16
N ALA A 21 0.67 5.20 17.30
CA ALA A 21 -0.49 4.70 16.59
C ALA A 21 -1.79 5.47 16.93
N ALA A 22 -1.99 5.84 18.19
CA ALA A 22 -3.12 6.68 18.59
C ALA A 22 -3.05 8.07 17.95
N ARG A 23 -1.86 8.71 17.90
CA ARG A 23 -1.65 9.96 17.17
C ARG A 23 -1.90 9.82 15.67
N LEU A 24 -1.44 8.72 15.07
CA LEU A 24 -1.66 8.43 13.65
C LEU A 24 -3.16 8.34 13.33
N ARG A 25 -3.94 7.63 14.17
CA ARG A 25 -5.40 7.54 14.03
C ARG A 25 -6.10 8.87 14.21
N ALA A 26 -5.74 9.62 15.25
CA ALA A 26 -6.33 10.92 15.53
C ALA A 26 -6.10 11.93 14.38
N ALA A 27 -4.95 11.82 13.70
CA ALA A 27 -4.61 12.66 12.56
C ALA A 27 -4.97 12.04 11.20
N ALA A 28 -5.65 10.89 11.16
CA ALA A 28 -5.81 10.10 9.92
C ALA A 28 -6.44 10.89 8.74
N PRO A 29 -7.51 11.70 8.92
CA PRO A 29 -8.06 12.47 7.80
C PRO A 29 -7.06 13.47 7.22
N ARG A 30 -6.26 14.11 8.08
CA ARG A 30 -5.22 15.06 7.66
C ARG A 30 -4.08 14.35 6.94
N ILE A 31 -3.64 13.20 7.46
CA ILE A 31 -2.57 12.40 6.85
C ILE A 31 -3.02 11.83 5.52
N ALA A 32 -4.27 11.38 5.38
CA ALA A 32 -4.82 10.88 4.12
C ALA A 32 -4.78 11.94 3.02
N ALA A 33 -5.17 13.18 3.33
CA ALA A 33 -5.09 14.29 2.40
C ALA A 33 -3.65 14.62 1.98
N LEU A 34 -2.74 14.69 2.95
CA LEU A 34 -1.31 14.93 2.69
C LEU A 34 -0.68 13.78 1.89
N ALA A 35 -0.97 12.53 2.22
CA ALA A 35 -0.45 11.37 1.50
C ALA A 35 -0.93 11.33 0.05
N LEU A 36 -2.19 11.73 -0.22
CA LEU A 36 -2.65 11.88 -1.59
C LEU A 36 -1.89 13.00 -2.32
N GLN A 37 -1.64 14.14 -1.68
CA GLN A 37 -0.83 15.22 -2.26
C GLN A 37 0.61 14.77 -2.56
N GLU A 38 1.24 14.07 -1.62
CA GLU A 38 2.58 13.48 -1.78
C GLU A 38 2.63 12.47 -2.93
N ALA A 39 1.63 11.60 -3.06
CA ALA A 39 1.54 10.65 -4.17
C ALA A 39 1.43 11.37 -5.53
N LEU A 40 0.59 12.40 -5.61
CA LEU A 40 0.41 13.22 -6.82
C LEU A 40 1.63 14.07 -7.16
N ALA A 41 2.39 14.50 -6.15
CA ALA A 41 3.65 15.23 -6.34
C ALA A 41 4.76 14.30 -6.84
N ARG A 42 4.79 13.05 -6.34
CA ARG A 42 5.76 12.03 -6.74
C ARG A 42 5.50 11.49 -8.14
N ASP A 43 4.24 11.42 -8.56
CA ASP A 43 3.85 11.04 -9.92
C ASP A 43 2.68 11.90 -10.42
N ALA A 44 3.02 12.96 -11.16
CA ALA A 44 2.04 13.90 -11.73
C ALA A 44 1.05 13.22 -12.69
N SER A 45 1.44 12.11 -13.34
CA SER A 45 0.61 11.42 -14.32
C SER A 45 -0.57 10.66 -13.71
N PHE A 46 -0.69 10.63 -12.37
CA PHE A 46 -1.92 10.20 -11.69
C PHE A 46 -3.14 11.02 -12.14
N ARG A 47 -2.97 12.33 -12.37
CA ARG A 47 -4.07 13.21 -12.81
C ARG A 47 -4.53 12.92 -14.23
N ASP A 48 -3.67 12.34 -15.05
CA ASP A 48 -4.01 11.90 -16.40
C ASP A 48 -4.65 10.50 -16.40
N ARG A 49 -4.25 9.64 -15.44
CA ARG A 49 -4.74 8.25 -15.32
C ARG A 49 -6.09 8.12 -14.61
N TYR A 50 -6.41 9.03 -13.69
CA TYR A 50 -7.55 8.90 -12.79
C TYR A 50 -8.36 10.19 -12.72
N ASP A 51 -9.67 10.05 -12.81
CA ASP A 51 -10.62 11.16 -12.64
C ASP A 51 -10.77 11.58 -11.16
N ASP A 52 -11.45 12.70 -10.93
CA ASP A 52 -11.68 13.21 -9.58
C ASP A 52 -12.44 12.23 -8.68
N ALA A 53 -13.32 11.41 -9.25
CA ALA A 53 -14.07 10.40 -8.51
C ALA A 53 -13.12 9.31 -7.97
N LYS A 54 -12.16 8.86 -8.77
CA LYS A 54 -11.08 7.95 -8.38
C LYS A 54 -10.16 8.56 -7.33
N LEU A 55 -9.78 9.83 -7.48
CA LEU A 55 -8.93 10.50 -6.49
C LEU A 55 -9.64 10.61 -5.12
N ARG A 56 -10.94 10.92 -5.11
CA ARG A 56 -11.76 10.86 -3.88
C ARG A 56 -11.84 9.45 -3.29
N LEU A 57 -11.90 8.43 -4.13
CA LEU A 57 -11.86 7.04 -3.66
C LEU A 57 -10.51 6.70 -3.00
N PHE A 58 -9.38 7.14 -3.58
CA PHE A 58 -8.07 6.93 -2.96
C PHE A 58 -7.94 7.65 -1.62
N LEU A 59 -8.49 8.86 -1.50
CA LEU A 59 -8.55 9.56 -0.22
C LEU A 59 -9.27 8.72 0.86
N ARG A 60 -10.39 8.08 0.49
CA ARG A 60 -11.11 7.17 1.39
C ARG A 60 -10.34 5.88 1.68
N ASP A 61 -9.65 5.31 0.69
CA ASP A 61 -8.84 4.11 0.87
C ASP A 61 -7.65 4.35 1.83
N TYR A 62 -7.10 5.57 1.85
CA TYR A 62 -6.02 5.95 2.77
C TYR A 62 -6.41 5.78 4.23
N GLU A 63 -7.64 6.09 4.62
CA GLU A 63 -8.09 5.90 6.00
C GLU A 63 -8.03 4.41 6.41
N ALA A 64 -8.42 3.51 5.52
CA ALA A 64 -8.30 2.08 5.74
C ALA A 64 -6.83 1.64 5.79
N HIS A 65 -5.96 2.22 4.96
CA HIS A 65 -4.52 1.94 5.00
C HIS A 65 -3.90 2.40 6.31
N LEU A 66 -4.23 3.62 6.76
CA LEU A 66 -3.75 4.21 7.99
C LEU A 66 -4.19 3.42 9.22
N GLU A 67 -5.39 2.85 9.24
CA GLU A 67 -5.80 1.98 10.34
C GLU A 67 -4.96 0.70 10.42
N ARG A 68 -4.64 0.07 9.28
CA ARG A 68 -3.78 -1.13 9.26
C ARG A 68 -2.36 -0.81 9.69
N VAL A 69 -1.82 0.29 9.18
CA VAL A 69 -0.52 0.81 9.59
C VAL A 69 -0.51 1.14 11.08
N ALA A 70 -1.56 1.77 11.63
CA ALA A 70 -1.66 2.07 13.04
C ALA A 70 -1.71 0.80 13.91
N ARG A 71 -2.40 -0.26 13.47
CA ARG A 71 -2.38 -1.56 14.18
C ARG A 71 -0.99 -2.19 14.15
N SER A 72 -0.32 -2.15 13.00
CA SER A 72 1.04 -2.64 12.88
C SER A 72 2.02 -1.87 13.74
N LEU A 73 1.92 -0.54 13.73
CA LEU A 73 2.73 0.32 14.57
C LEU A 73 2.47 0.07 16.06
N ALA A 74 1.21 -0.04 16.47
CA ALA A 74 0.85 -0.30 17.86
C ALA A 74 1.36 -1.65 18.38
N SER A 75 1.40 -2.67 17.54
CA SER A 75 1.78 -4.04 17.91
C SER A 75 3.24 -4.39 17.63
N GLY A 76 3.96 -3.54 16.89
CA GLY A 76 5.29 -3.88 16.37
C GLY A 76 5.27 -5.00 15.33
N SER A 77 4.09 -5.45 14.89
CA SER A 77 3.90 -6.57 13.97
C SER A 77 3.45 -6.09 12.60
N ASP A 78 3.99 -6.64 11.52
CA ASP A 78 3.54 -6.33 10.18
C ASP A 78 2.29 -7.14 9.75
N TYR A 79 1.83 -8.08 10.58
CA TYR A 79 0.67 -8.96 10.29
C TYR A 79 -0.51 -8.22 9.66
N TRP A 80 -0.91 -7.07 10.22
CA TRP A 80 -2.07 -6.31 9.77
C TRP A 80 -1.93 -5.72 8.36
N VAL A 81 -0.74 -5.26 7.99
CA VAL A 81 -0.47 -4.78 6.63
C VAL A 81 -0.25 -5.93 5.66
N GLN A 82 0.27 -7.08 6.14
CA GLN A 82 0.44 -8.27 5.33
C GLN A 82 -0.90 -8.89 4.91
N GLU A 83 -1.79 -9.15 5.88
CA GLU A 83 -3.14 -9.69 5.64
C GLU A 83 -3.94 -8.77 4.71
N TRP A 84 -3.90 -7.46 4.99
CA TRP A 84 -4.57 -6.47 4.16
C TRP A 84 -3.98 -6.38 2.74
N GLY A 85 -2.66 -6.49 2.60
CA GLY A 85 -1.93 -6.41 1.34
C GLY A 85 -2.41 -7.41 0.28
N GLU A 86 -2.76 -8.62 0.70
CA GLU A 86 -3.32 -9.66 -0.18
C GLU A 86 -4.70 -9.29 -0.71
N TRP A 87 -5.58 -8.82 0.19
CA TRP A 87 -6.93 -8.43 -0.17
C TRP A 87 -6.95 -7.17 -1.05
N ILE A 88 -6.19 -6.14 -0.68
CA ILE A 88 -6.21 -4.85 -1.37
C ILE A 88 -5.66 -4.96 -2.79
N ALA A 89 -4.69 -5.84 -3.05
CA ALA A 89 -4.19 -6.09 -4.40
C ALA A 89 -5.30 -6.57 -5.35
N ALA A 90 -6.14 -7.49 -4.88
CA ALA A 90 -7.28 -8.00 -5.65
C ALA A 90 -8.32 -6.90 -5.90
N VAL A 91 -8.60 -6.06 -4.90
CA VAL A 91 -9.53 -4.92 -5.01
C VAL A 91 -9.02 -3.88 -6.01
N MET A 92 -7.75 -3.49 -5.91
CA MET A 92 -7.14 -2.51 -6.81
C MET A 92 -7.10 -3.01 -8.26
N ARG A 93 -6.84 -4.31 -8.47
CA ARG A 93 -6.95 -4.93 -9.79
C ARG A 93 -8.36 -4.83 -10.37
N ARG A 94 -9.40 -5.14 -9.59
CA ARG A 94 -10.81 -4.99 -10.03
C ARG A 94 -11.14 -3.53 -10.35
N ARG A 95 -10.56 -2.60 -9.59
CA ARG A 95 -10.66 -1.16 -9.83
C ARG A 95 -9.80 -0.69 -11.00
N ARG A 96 -9.04 -1.55 -11.70
CA ARG A 96 -8.09 -1.17 -12.78
C ARG A 96 -7.04 -0.13 -12.32
N VAL A 97 -6.60 -0.24 -11.07
CA VAL A 97 -5.49 0.56 -10.52
C VAL A 97 -4.20 -0.22 -10.73
N LEU A 98 -3.18 0.44 -11.25
CA LEU A 98 -1.87 -0.18 -11.47
C LEU A 98 -1.25 -0.56 -10.13
N THR A 99 -0.53 -1.68 -10.08
CA THR A 99 0.11 -2.08 -8.82
C THR A 99 1.26 -1.13 -8.46
N SER A 100 1.91 -0.54 -9.47
CA SER A 100 2.85 0.57 -9.27
C SER A 100 2.21 1.77 -8.57
N ASP A 101 0.96 2.09 -8.93
CA ASP A 101 0.25 3.22 -8.35
C ASP A 101 -0.15 2.92 -6.90
N LEU A 102 -0.57 1.69 -6.61
CA LEU A 102 -0.79 1.24 -5.23
C LEU A 102 0.49 1.36 -4.38
N VAL A 103 1.65 0.99 -4.93
CA VAL A 103 2.93 1.16 -4.24
C VAL A 103 3.23 2.64 -3.97
N THR A 104 3.01 3.52 -4.96
CA THR A 104 3.18 4.97 -4.79
C THR A 104 2.26 5.52 -3.70
N LEU A 105 0.99 5.09 -3.67
CA LEU A 105 0.03 5.48 -2.64
C LEU A 105 0.48 5.03 -1.24
N ILE A 106 0.88 3.76 -1.08
CA ILE A 106 1.35 3.25 0.22
C ILE A 106 2.60 4.00 0.69
N ALA A 107 3.58 4.21 -0.20
CA ALA A 107 4.83 4.88 0.13
C ALA A 107 4.63 6.35 0.55
N ALA A 108 3.57 7.01 0.07
CA ALA A 108 3.27 8.39 0.41
C ALA A 108 2.79 8.59 1.86
N ILE A 109 2.43 7.51 2.57
CA ILE A 109 2.07 7.57 3.99
C ILE A 109 3.25 8.02 4.85
N GLY A 110 4.47 7.55 4.54
CA GLY A 110 5.69 7.85 5.29
C GLY A 110 5.95 9.36 5.45
N PRO A 111 6.16 10.12 4.36
CA PRO A 111 6.37 11.56 4.45
C PRO A 111 5.18 12.30 5.07
N ALA A 112 3.94 11.88 4.80
CA ALA A 112 2.74 12.51 5.34
C ALA A 112 2.60 12.36 6.88
N ALA A 113 3.19 11.30 7.46
CA ALA A 113 3.11 11.03 8.90
C ALA A 113 4.21 11.73 9.72
N LYS A 114 5.26 12.29 9.10
CA LYS A 114 6.42 12.88 9.79
C LYS A 114 6.06 13.97 10.80
N ALA A 115 4.99 14.71 10.55
CA ALA A 115 4.55 15.79 11.44
C ALA A 115 3.80 15.31 12.70
N VAL A 116 3.51 14.01 12.84
CA VAL A 116 2.76 13.47 13.99
C VAL A 116 3.50 12.41 14.79
N LEU A 117 4.58 11.86 14.25
CA LEU A 117 5.37 10.80 14.87
C LEU A 117 6.71 11.35 15.37
N SER A 118 7.23 10.76 16.45
CA SER A 118 8.62 10.97 16.84
C SER A 118 9.58 10.31 15.82
N PRO A 119 10.88 10.65 15.83
CA PRO A 119 11.83 10.01 14.91
C PRO A 119 11.86 8.49 14.99
N ALA A 120 11.81 7.91 16.19
CA ALA A 120 11.81 6.45 16.37
C ALA A 120 10.49 5.81 15.87
N GLU A 121 9.36 6.47 16.09
CA GLU A 121 8.06 6.01 15.60
C GLU A 121 7.99 6.09 14.07
N GLN A 122 8.58 7.14 13.49
CA GLN A 122 8.69 7.29 12.05
C GLN A 122 9.57 6.21 11.43
N GLU A 123 10.71 5.88 12.05
CA GLU A 123 11.57 4.78 11.61
C GLU A 123 10.82 3.43 11.63
N ALA A 124 10.08 3.17 12.71
CA ALA A 124 9.24 1.97 12.81
C ALA A 124 8.15 1.94 11.73
N LEU A 125 7.49 3.08 11.48
CA LEU A 125 6.51 3.24 10.41
C LEU A 125 7.12 2.96 9.03
N ASP A 126 8.27 3.57 8.73
CA ASP A 126 8.95 3.43 7.45
C ASP A 126 9.31 1.96 7.20
N GLY A 127 9.81 1.25 8.22
CA GLY A 127 10.06 -0.19 8.14
C GLY A 127 8.80 -1.03 7.85
N ILE A 128 7.64 -0.65 8.41
CA ILE A 128 6.35 -1.31 8.10
C ILE A 128 5.97 -1.06 6.63
N LEU A 129 6.08 0.20 6.16
CA LEU A 129 5.74 0.58 4.80
C LEU A 129 6.64 -0.11 3.78
N ASP A 130 7.95 -0.20 4.05
CA ASP A 130 8.92 -0.88 3.17
C ASP A 130 8.58 -2.36 2.99
N ARG A 131 8.23 -3.07 4.07
CA ARG A 131 7.80 -4.47 4.01
C ARG A 131 6.50 -4.61 3.21
N TRP A 132 5.56 -3.70 3.39
CA TRP A 132 4.30 -3.72 2.64
C TRP A 132 4.53 -3.46 1.14
N VAL A 133 5.30 -2.42 0.79
CA VAL A 133 5.69 -2.10 -0.58
C VAL A 133 6.42 -3.26 -1.24
N ALA A 134 7.39 -3.87 -0.57
CA ALA A 134 8.14 -5.01 -1.07
C ALA A 134 7.23 -6.20 -1.41
N ARG A 135 6.18 -6.44 -0.62
CA ARG A 135 5.17 -7.47 -0.92
C ARG A 135 4.32 -7.14 -2.13
N GLN A 136 3.81 -5.90 -2.23
CA GLN A 136 3.01 -5.50 -3.38
C GLN A 136 3.83 -5.58 -4.68
N ALA A 137 5.13 -5.29 -4.61
CA ALA A 137 6.04 -5.48 -5.74
C ALA A 137 6.19 -6.96 -6.15
N ARG A 138 6.11 -7.92 -5.23
CA ARG A 138 6.06 -9.36 -5.58
C ARG A 138 4.75 -9.74 -6.25
N ASN A 139 3.63 -9.15 -5.84
CA ASN A 139 2.30 -9.37 -6.45
C ASN A 139 2.22 -8.85 -7.91
N ARG A 140 3.04 -7.85 -8.30
CA ARG A 140 3.19 -7.42 -9.71
C ARG A 140 3.57 -8.56 -10.64
N LYS A 141 4.37 -9.52 -10.15
CA LYS A 141 4.89 -10.63 -10.96
C LYS A 141 3.81 -11.66 -11.31
N LEU A 142 2.63 -11.62 -10.67
CA LEU A 142 1.65 -12.71 -10.73
C LEU A 142 0.50 -12.50 -11.72
N ALA A 143 0.01 -11.28 -12.00
CA ALA A 143 -0.90 -11.00 -13.15
C ALA A 143 -1.32 -9.52 -13.25
N GLY A 144 -1.26 -8.97 -14.47
CA GLY A 144 -1.97 -7.75 -14.88
C GLY A 144 -1.13 -6.47 -14.99
N ASP A 145 0.10 -6.46 -14.46
CA ASP A 145 0.92 -5.24 -14.36
C ASP A 145 2.06 -5.16 -15.40
N ARG A 146 2.12 -6.11 -16.34
CA ARG A 146 2.94 -5.89 -17.55
C ARG A 146 2.27 -4.76 -18.33
N LYS A 147 3.03 -3.71 -18.65
CA LYS A 147 2.71 -2.83 -19.79
C LYS A 147 2.23 -3.75 -20.92
N ARG A 148 1.01 -3.52 -21.42
CA ARG A 148 0.50 -4.20 -22.60
C ARG A 148 1.55 -4.01 -23.68
N ASN A 149 2.41 -5.00 -23.90
CA ASN A 149 3.52 -4.87 -24.83
C ASN A 149 2.86 -4.65 -26.20
N PRO A 150 3.07 -3.49 -26.86
CA PRO A 150 2.40 -3.19 -28.11
C PRO A 150 2.67 -4.29 -29.16
N ILE A 151 3.81 -4.96 -29.07
CA ILE A 151 4.15 -6.12 -29.90
C ILE A 151 3.21 -7.31 -29.63
N LEU A 152 2.94 -7.65 -28.37
CA LEU A 152 2.00 -8.74 -28.02
C LEU A 152 0.56 -8.40 -28.40
N ALA A 153 0.18 -7.12 -28.30
CA ALA A 153 -1.15 -6.65 -28.73
C ALA A 153 -1.31 -6.63 -30.26
N PHE A 154 -0.22 -6.45 -31.01
CA PHE A 154 -0.17 -6.54 -32.47
C PHE A 154 -0.32 -8.00 -32.93
N PHE A 155 0.42 -8.94 -32.34
CA PHE A 155 0.27 -10.37 -32.65
C PHE A 155 -1.13 -10.91 -32.35
N TRP A 156 -1.76 -10.50 -31.25
CA TRP A 156 -3.13 -10.91 -30.92
C TRP A 156 -4.23 -10.24 -31.75
N ARG A 157 -3.94 -9.12 -32.46
CA ARG A 157 -4.85 -8.56 -33.47
C ARG A 157 -4.66 -9.19 -34.86
N GLY A 158 -3.53 -9.84 -35.11
CA GLY A 158 -3.18 -10.45 -36.39
C GLY A 158 -3.61 -11.91 -36.56
N VAL A 159 -4.08 -12.58 -35.50
CA VAL A 159 -4.66 -13.94 -35.58
C VAL A 159 -6.18 -13.84 -35.61
N GLY A 160 -6.69 -13.06 -36.55
CA GLY A 160 -7.96 -13.37 -37.19
C GLY A 160 -7.64 -14.40 -38.26
N ILE A 161 -7.66 -15.68 -37.89
CA ILE A 161 -7.61 -16.79 -38.83
C ILE A 161 -8.79 -16.58 -39.78
N ALA A 162 -8.46 -16.42 -41.06
CA ALA A 162 -9.38 -16.74 -42.13
C ALA A 162 -9.83 -18.19 -41.91
N ASP A 163 -11.09 -18.35 -41.55
CA ASP A 163 -12.06 -19.29 -42.12
C ASP A 163 -13.46 -19.01 -41.53
#